data_AF-A0A2P2LQ27-F1
#
_entry.id   AF-A0A2P2LQ27-F1
#
_cell.length_a   1.000
_cell.length_b   1.000
_cell.length_c   1.000
_cell.angle_alpha   90.00
_cell.angle_beta   90.00
_cell.angle_gamma   90.00
#
_symmetry.space_group_name_H-M   'P 1'
#
loop_
_entity.id
_entity.type
_entity.pdbx_description
1 polymer ?
#
loop_
_entity_poly.entity_id
_entity_poly.type
_entity_poly.pdbx_seq_one_letter_code
_entity_poly.pdbx_strand_id
1 'polypeptide(L)'
;MDYISCSMGSIIAGEIGVFGYRPSVLMDMLAGKRVEVGTKIGAYMRTFSGDCSPSDLETALQLVYQLFTTSLTPGEEDVTIVMQMAEEEVRARERDPYTAFADRVKELNYGKSYFFRPIRINDLPSVDPIKACEYFNQCFKDPSTFTVVIVGNLDPDITLPLILQYLGGIPKPPGPVLHFNWDDIKGLPFSYPTGIIR
;
A
#
# COMPACT_ATOMS: atom_id res chain seq x y z
N MET A 1 16.74 -4.22 3.65
CA MET A 1 15.88 -3.51 2.68
C MET A 1 15.97 -2.02 2.99
N ASP A 2 16.05 -1.16 1.98
CA ASP A 2 16.08 0.29 2.21
C ASP A 2 14.70 0.80 2.64
N TYR A 3 14.60 1.35 3.85
CA TYR A 3 13.31 1.73 4.45
C TYR A 3 12.60 2.84 3.67
N ILE A 4 13.35 3.85 3.21
CA ILE A 4 12.77 5.00 2.50
C ILE A 4 12.12 4.53 1.20
N SER A 5 12.82 3.73 0.40
CA SER A 5 12.25 3.12 -0.81
C SER A 5 10.99 2.28 -0.51
N CYS A 6 11.02 1.44 0.53
CA CYS A 6 9.86 0.62 0.90
C CYS A 6 8.67 1.49 1.34
N SER A 7 8.91 2.54 2.12
CA SER A 7 7.87 3.45 2.62
C SER A 7 7.17 4.21 1.49
N MET A 8 7.87 4.47 0.38
CA MET A 8 7.30 5.07 -0.82
C MET A 8 6.68 4.05 -1.79
N GLY A 9 6.82 2.75 -1.52
CA GLY A 9 6.31 1.68 -2.38
C GLY A 9 4.82 1.82 -2.70
N SER A 10 3.98 2.16 -1.72
CA SER A 10 2.54 2.35 -1.96
C SER A 10 2.23 3.58 -2.84
N ILE A 11 2.99 4.66 -2.68
CA ILE A 11 2.79 5.91 -3.42
C ILE A 11 3.20 5.71 -4.88
N ILE A 12 4.39 5.15 -5.10
CA ILE A 12 4.91 4.83 -6.45
C ILE A 12 4.02 3.81 -7.16
N ALA A 13 3.61 2.75 -6.45
CA ALA A 13 2.72 1.74 -7.00
C ALA A 13 1.34 2.31 -7.38
N GLY A 14 0.83 3.28 -6.59
CA GLY A 14 -0.39 4.00 -6.87
C GLY A 14 -0.35 4.71 -8.22
N GLU A 15 0.72 5.44 -8.51
CA GLU A 15 0.87 6.18 -9.77
C GLU A 15 1.06 5.26 -10.98
N ILE A 16 1.84 4.18 -10.83
CA ILE A 16 2.05 3.20 -11.91
C ILE A 16 0.75 2.47 -12.24
N GLY A 17 -0.04 2.12 -11.22
CA GLY A 17 -1.30 1.39 -11.37
C GLY A 17 -1.28 0.01 -10.73
N VAL A 18 -1.70 -0.06 -9.47
CA VAL A 18 -1.72 -1.31 -8.66
C VAL A 18 -2.57 -2.45 -9.24
N PHE A 19 -3.48 -2.13 -10.16
CA PHE A 19 -4.37 -3.08 -10.84
C PHE A 19 -4.00 -3.31 -12.32
N GLY A 20 -2.79 -2.92 -12.73
CA GLY A 20 -2.28 -3.11 -14.09
C GLY A 20 -2.59 -1.98 -15.08
N TYR A 21 -3.31 -0.94 -14.63
CA TYR A 21 -3.67 0.22 -15.42
C TYR A 21 -3.33 1.51 -14.67
N ARG A 22 -2.81 2.52 -15.39
CA ARG A 22 -2.60 3.86 -14.82
C ARG A 22 -3.91 4.38 -14.21
N PRO A 23 -3.87 5.13 -13.10
CA PRO A 23 -5.08 5.58 -12.39
C PRO A 23 -6.12 6.27 -13.27
N SER A 24 -5.68 7.11 -14.21
CA SER A 24 -6.58 7.81 -15.15
C SER A 24 -7.33 6.84 -16.07
N VAL A 25 -6.62 5.85 -16.63
CA VAL A 25 -7.22 4.83 -17.50
C VAL A 25 -8.17 3.93 -16.70
N LEU A 26 -7.77 3.55 -15.49
CA LEU A 26 -8.63 2.74 -14.62
C LEU A 26 -9.91 3.49 -14.26
N MET A 27 -9.82 4.79 -13.96
CA MET A 27 -10.97 5.64 -13.68
C MET A 27 -11.96 5.65 -14.85
N ASP A 28 -11.47 5.78 -16.08
CA ASP A 28 -12.30 5.72 -17.29
C ASP A 28 -12.93 4.34 -17.50
N MET A 29 -12.19 3.26 -17.25
CA MET A 29 -12.69 1.87 -17.36
C MET A 29 -13.79 1.57 -16.34
N LEU A 30 -13.71 2.17 -15.15
CA LEU A 30 -14.69 2.00 -14.08
C LEU A 30 -15.83 3.03 -14.15
N ALA A 31 -15.81 3.95 -15.12
CA ALA A 31 -16.84 4.96 -15.26
C ALA A 31 -18.24 4.34 -15.39
N GLY A 32 -19.17 4.80 -14.55
CA GLY A 32 -20.54 4.28 -14.50
C GLY A 32 -20.72 3.00 -13.69
N LYS A 33 -19.64 2.37 -13.20
CA LYS A 33 -19.70 1.26 -12.25
C LYS A 33 -19.61 1.79 -10.81
N ARG A 34 -20.30 1.13 -9.89
CA ARG A 34 -20.15 1.36 -8.46
C ARG A 34 -19.19 0.32 -7.90
N VAL A 35 -17.90 0.60 -8.01
CA VAL A 35 -16.83 -0.25 -7.49
C VAL A 35 -15.63 0.59 -7.10
N GLU A 36 -15.10 0.31 -5.93
CA GLU A 36 -13.85 0.88 -5.45
C GLU A 36 -13.06 -0.23 -4.74
N VAL A 37 -11.77 -0.36 -5.05
CA VAL A 37 -10.86 -1.26 -4.34
C VAL A 37 -9.58 -0.48 -4.08
N GLY A 38 -9.17 -0.43 -2.82
CA GLY A 38 -7.95 0.23 -2.38
C GLY A 38 -7.05 -0.72 -1.61
N THR A 39 -5.77 -0.36 -1.54
CA THR A 39 -4.75 -1.11 -0.78
C THR A 39 -4.15 -0.25 0.31
N LYS A 40 -3.74 -0.87 1.41
CA LYS A 40 -2.99 -0.23 2.47
C LYS A 40 -1.93 -1.18 2.99
N ILE A 41 -0.69 -0.70 3.01
CA ILE A 41 0.45 -1.40 3.63
C ILE A 41 0.79 -0.66 4.93
N GLY A 42 0.68 -1.36 6.04
CA GLY A 42 1.06 -0.88 7.36
C GLY A 42 2.28 -1.61 7.91
N ALA A 43 2.69 -1.24 9.13
CA ALA A 43 3.85 -1.81 9.81
C ALA A 43 3.77 -3.34 9.99
N TYR A 44 2.57 -3.82 10.31
CA TYR A 44 2.33 -5.20 10.73
C TYR A 44 1.27 -5.91 9.89
N MET A 45 0.53 -5.17 9.06
CA MET A 45 -0.59 -5.69 8.33
C MET A 45 -0.67 -5.02 6.96
N ARG A 46 -1.02 -5.83 5.98
CA ARG A 46 -1.35 -5.43 4.62
C ARG A 46 -2.81 -5.76 4.39
N THR A 47 -3.52 -4.83 3.77
CA THR A 47 -4.96 -4.96 3.54
C THR A 47 -5.28 -4.47 2.15
N PHE A 48 -6.24 -5.13 1.51
CA PHE A 48 -7.06 -4.50 0.49
C PHE A 48 -8.49 -4.44 1.02
N SER A 49 -9.22 -3.43 0.61
CA SER A 49 -10.62 -3.22 1.00
C SER A 49 -11.33 -2.46 -0.09
N GLY A 50 -12.63 -2.67 -0.21
CA GLY A 50 -13.42 -2.03 -1.23
C GLY A 50 -14.90 -2.25 -1.02
N ASP A 51 -15.69 -1.51 -1.77
CA ASP A 51 -17.13 -1.66 -1.84
C ASP A 51 -17.57 -1.69 -3.30
N CYS A 52 -18.72 -2.32 -3.54
CA CYS A 52 -19.31 -2.39 -4.86
C CYS A 52 -20.82 -2.55 -4.81
N SER A 53 -21.48 -2.28 -5.94
CA SER A 53 -22.87 -2.68 -6.15
C SER A 53 -22.95 -4.20 -6.37
N PRO A 54 -24.09 -4.86 -6.08
CA PRO A 54 -24.25 -6.29 -6.38
C PRO A 54 -24.02 -6.64 -7.85
N SER A 55 -24.33 -5.73 -8.78
CA SER A 55 -24.10 -5.91 -10.21
C SER A 55 -22.63 -5.76 -10.62
N ASP A 56 -21.80 -5.09 -9.82
CA ASP A 56 -20.38 -4.83 -10.11
C ASP A 56 -19.43 -5.73 -9.30
N LEU A 57 -19.95 -6.71 -8.54
CA LEU A 57 -19.15 -7.63 -7.73
C LEU A 57 -18.08 -8.36 -8.53
N GLU A 58 -18.40 -8.80 -9.75
CA GLU A 58 -17.43 -9.42 -10.65
C GLU A 58 -16.27 -8.46 -10.96
N THR A 59 -16.55 -7.18 -11.20
CA THR A 59 -15.51 -6.17 -11.46
C THR A 59 -14.64 -5.95 -10.22
N ALA A 60 -15.23 -5.93 -9.02
CA ALA A 60 -14.46 -5.82 -7.78
C ALA A 60 -13.50 -7.02 -7.60
N LEU A 61 -13.99 -8.24 -7.87
CA LEU A 61 -13.17 -9.45 -7.81
C LEU A 61 -12.09 -9.48 -8.89
N GLN A 62 -12.34 -8.94 -10.08
CA GLN A 62 -11.33 -8.76 -11.13
C GLN A 62 -10.20 -7.81 -10.68
N LEU A 63 -10.53 -6.69 -10.02
CA LEU A 63 -9.52 -5.78 -9.47
C LEU A 63 -8.68 -6.48 -8.40
N VAL A 64 -9.31 -7.23 -7.50
CA VAL A 64 -8.57 -8.02 -6.50
C VAL A 64 -7.68 -9.05 -7.20
N TYR A 65 -8.16 -9.79 -8.19
CA TYR A 65 -7.31 -10.71 -8.95
C TYR A 65 -6.11 -9.99 -9.57
N GLN A 66 -6.33 -8.86 -10.23
CA GLN A 66 -5.26 -8.05 -10.83
C GLN A 66 -4.24 -7.58 -9.80
N LEU A 67 -4.65 -7.22 -8.58
CA LEU A 67 -3.73 -6.83 -7.52
C LEU A 67 -2.72 -7.93 -7.18
N PHE A 68 -3.13 -9.20 -7.20
CA PHE A 68 -2.26 -10.34 -6.89
C PHE A 68 -1.43 -10.81 -8.10
N THR A 69 -1.90 -10.57 -9.32
CA THR A 69 -1.23 -11.05 -10.55
C THR A 69 -0.41 -9.99 -11.28
N THR A 70 -0.62 -8.71 -11.00
CA THR A 70 0.15 -7.62 -11.59
C THR A 70 1.53 -7.52 -10.94
N SER A 71 2.56 -7.37 -11.77
CA SER A 71 3.92 -7.08 -11.31
C SER A 71 4.30 -5.67 -11.77
N LEU A 72 4.40 -4.75 -10.81
CA LEU A 72 4.77 -3.37 -11.07
C LEU A 72 6.24 -3.27 -11.46
N THR A 73 6.52 -2.46 -12.47
CA THR A 73 7.87 -2.08 -12.89
C THR A 73 7.87 -0.57 -13.10
N PRO A 74 8.84 0.18 -12.55
CA PRO A 74 8.83 1.63 -12.66
C PRO A 74 9.13 2.08 -14.10
N GLY A 75 8.21 2.85 -14.70
CA GLY A 75 8.45 3.62 -15.91
C GLY A 75 9.09 4.97 -15.58
N GLU A 76 9.97 5.49 -16.45
CA GLU A 76 10.66 6.78 -16.21
C GLU A 76 9.67 7.95 -16.03
N GLU A 77 8.60 7.97 -16.83
CA GLU A 77 7.55 9.00 -16.75
C GLU A 77 6.79 8.92 -15.42
N ASP A 78 6.32 7.73 -15.04
CA ASP A 78 5.56 7.51 -13.81
C ASP A 78 6.38 7.87 -12.57
N VAL A 79 7.66 7.50 -12.57
CA VAL A 79 8.61 7.85 -11.51
C VAL A 79 8.80 9.37 -11.44
N THR A 80 8.95 10.04 -12.57
CA THR A 80 9.14 11.50 -12.58
C THR A 80 7.92 12.21 -11.99
N ILE A 81 6.72 11.82 -12.42
CA ILE A 81 5.46 12.39 -11.94
C ILE A 81 5.30 12.15 -10.44
N VAL A 82 5.43 10.91 -9.99
CA VAL A 82 5.18 10.56 -8.58
C VAL A 82 6.21 11.20 -7.64
N MET A 83 7.48 11.33 -8.07
CA MET A 83 8.50 11.98 -7.26
C MET A 83 8.28 13.49 -7.15
N GLN A 84 7.79 14.14 -8.20
CA GLN A 84 7.38 15.54 -8.14
C GLN A 84 6.19 15.73 -7.19
N MET A 85 5.16 14.88 -7.30
CA MET A 85 4.00 14.91 -6.40
C MET A 85 4.41 14.70 -4.94
N ALA A 86 5.30 13.73 -4.68
CA ALA A 86 5.82 13.47 -3.34
C ALA A 86 6.60 14.68 -2.80
N GLU A 87 7.39 15.37 -3.62
CA GLU A 87 8.09 16.59 -3.21
C GLU A 87 7.11 17.72 -2.85
N GLU A 88 6.08 17.94 -3.66
CA GLU A 88 5.05 18.93 -3.42
C GLU A 88 4.25 18.64 -2.13
N GLU A 89 3.90 17.37 -1.90
CA GLU A 89 3.23 16.93 -0.68
C GLU A 89 4.10 17.16 0.56
N VAL A 90 5.38 16.78 0.51
CA VAL A 90 6.32 17.01 1.63
C VAL A 90 6.45 18.50 1.90
N ARG A 91 6.61 19.35 0.86
CA ARG A 91 6.69 20.81 1.02
C ARG A 91 5.40 21.40 1.58
N ALA A 92 4.24 20.91 1.18
CA ALA A 92 2.96 21.36 1.70
C ALA A 92 2.82 21.02 3.19
N ARG A 93 3.20 19.81 3.56
CA ARG A 93 3.19 19.33 4.94
C ARG A 93 4.16 20.09 5.84
N GLU A 94 5.34 20.44 5.34
CA GLU A 94 6.32 21.25 6.09
C GLU A 94 5.84 22.71 6.32
N ARG A 95 4.94 23.22 5.47
CA ARG A 95 4.33 24.56 5.66
C ARG A 95 3.15 24.54 6.64
N ASP A 96 2.61 23.37 6.97
CA ASP A 96 1.46 23.25 7.86
C ASP A 96 1.90 23.24 9.35
N PRO A 97 1.52 24.25 10.16
CA PRO A 97 1.87 24.30 11.57
C PRO A 97 1.33 23.11 12.38
N TYR A 98 0.18 22.55 11.98
CA TYR A 98 -0.39 21.40 12.67
C TYR A 98 0.48 20.16 12.48
N THR A 99 1.01 19.95 11.28
CA THR A 99 1.95 18.87 11.03
C THR A 99 3.26 19.05 11.81
N ALA A 100 3.83 20.25 11.86
CA ALA A 100 5.03 20.50 12.66
C ALA A 100 4.83 20.13 14.14
N PHE A 101 3.66 20.43 14.70
CA PHE A 101 3.28 19.99 16.05
C PHE A 101 3.14 18.47 16.15
N ALA A 102 2.42 17.83 15.25
CA ALA A 102 2.20 16.38 15.25
C ALA A 102 3.51 15.59 15.10
N ASP A 103 4.42 16.05 14.26
CA ASP A 103 5.75 15.47 14.07
C ASP A 103 6.60 15.62 15.33
N ARG A 104 6.50 16.76 16.03
CA ARG A 104 7.17 16.94 17.32
C ARG A 104 6.65 15.98 18.36
N VAL A 105 5.33 15.82 18.47
CA VAL A 105 4.71 14.84 19.40
C VAL A 105 5.18 13.42 19.08
N LYS A 106 5.22 13.03 17.80
CA LYS A 106 5.74 11.72 17.38
C LYS A 106 7.21 11.56 17.75
N GLU A 107 8.05 12.56 17.49
CA GLU A 107 9.48 12.53 17.85
C GLU A 107 9.67 12.38 19.37
N LEU A 108 8.84 13.04 20.19
CA LEU A 108 8.91 12.89 21.65
C LEU A 108 8.49 11.49 22.12
N ASN A 109 7.46 10.91 21.50
CA ASN A 109 6.95 9.60 21.88
C ASN A 109 7.84 8.44 21.39
N TYR A 110 8.39 8.56 20.18
CA TYR A 110 9.10 7.49 19.48
C TYR A 110 10.60 7.75 19.32
N GLY A 111 11.10 8.88 19.82
CA GLY A 111 12.48 9.31 19.64
C GLY A 111 12.84 9.51 18.17
N LYS A 112 14.11 9.25 17.84
CA LYS A 112 14.65 9.30 16.46
C LYS A 112 14.42 7.99 15.70
N SER A 113 13.29 7.32 15.94
CA SER A 113 12.97 6.09 15.23
C SER A 113 12.84 6.35 13.73
N TYR A 114 13.61 5.61 12.92
CA TYR A 114 13.55 5.72 11.46
C TYR A 114 12.16 5.39 10.91
N PHE A 115 11.39 4.57 11.64
CA PHE A 115 10.06 4.13 11.24
C PHE A 115 9.00 5.24 11.43
N PHE A 116 9.11 6.00 12.53
CA PHE A 116 8.11 7.02 12.89
C PHE A 116 8.48 8.44 12.45
N ARG A 117 9.71 8.64 11.97
CA ARG A 117 10.12 9.93 11.39
C ARG A 117 9.38 10.16 10.06
N PRO A 118 8.92 11.39 9.80
CA PRO A 118 8.37 11.74 8.49
C PRO A 118 9.47 11.74 7.41
N ILE A 119 9.08 11.40 6.16
CA ILE A 119 9.93 11.59 4.96
C ILE A 119 10.16 13.10 4.76
N ARG A 120 11.41 13.52 4.56
CA ARG A 120 11.78 14.90 4.25
C ARG A 120 12.22 15.04 2.80
N ILE A 121 12.29 16.27 2.30
CA ILE A 121 12.75 16.57 0.93
C ILE A 121 14.12 15.92 0.67
N ASN A 122 15.02 15.98 1.65
CA ASN A 122 16.37 15.41 1.52
C ASN A 122 16.39 13.87 1.50
N ASP A 123 15.30 13.19 1.87
CA ASP A 123 15.20 11.73 1.76
C ASP A 123 14.81 11.30 0.33
N LEU A 124 14.09 12.15 -0.43
CA LEU A 124 13.57 11.80 -1.76
C LEU A 124 14.66 11.37 -2.78
N PRO A 125 15.85 11.99 -2.85
CA PRO A 125 16.90 11.54 -3.76
C PRO A 125 17.45 10.14 -3.45
N SER A 126 17.19 9.60 -2.26
CA SER A 126 17.65 8.26 -1.85
C SER A 126 16.67 7.14 -2.23
N VAL A 127 15.48 7.51 -2.73
CA VAL A 127 14.43 6.58 -3.11
C VAL A 127 14.85 5.82 -4.36
N ASP A 128 14.83 4.50 -4.27
CA ASP A 128 15.03 3.58 -5.38
C ASP A 128 13.66 3.04 -5.84
N PRO A 129 13.12 3.51 -6.97
CA PRO A 129 11.79 3.11 -7.44
C PRO A 129 11.67 1.62 -7.76
N ILE A 130 12.78 0.97 -8.14
CA ILE A 130 12.80 -0.46 -8.43
C ILE A 130 12.58 -1.23 -7.13
N LYS A 131 13.32 -0.89 -6.07
CA LYS A 131 13.12 -1.50 -4.74
C LYS A 131 11.74 -1.19 -4.16
N ALA A 132 11.22 0.01 -4.40
CA ALA A 132 9.87 0.40 -3.98
C ALA A 132 8.80 -0.47 -4.63
N CYS A 133 8.86 -0.68 -5.94
CA CYS A 133 7.96 -1.56 -6.68
C CYS A 133 8.14 -3.03 -6.28
N GLU A 134 9.38 -3.50 -6.12
CA GLU A 134 9.67 -4.86 -5.69
C GLU A 134 9.05 -5.16 -4.31
N TYR A 135 9.20 -4.23 -3.35
CA TYR A 135 8.58 -4.34 -2.04
C TYR A 135 7.05 -4.41 -2.14
N PHE A 136 6.43 -3.53 -2.92
CA PHE A 136 4.97 -3.55 -3.10
C PHE A 136 4.49 -4.87 -3.72
N ASN A 137 5.17 -5.35 -4.77
CA ASN A 137 4.84 -6.62 -5.42
C ASN A 137 4.94 -7.78 -4.42
N GLN A 138 6.00 -7.83 -3.60
CA GLN A 138 6.15 -8.86 -2.56
C GLN A 138 5.02 -8.78 -1.51
N CYS A 139 4.42 -7.60 -1.29
CA CYS A 139 3.30 -7.45 -0.38
C CYS A 139 2.02 -8.15 -0.89
N PHE A 140 1.79 -8.31 -2.19
CA PHE A 140 0.55 -8.92 -2.71
C PHE A 140 0.76 -10.21 -3.50
N LYS A 141 1.98 -10.78 -3.49
CA LYS A 141 2.30 -12.00 -4.26
C LYS A 141 1.85 -13.32 -3.64
N ASP A 142 1.58 -13.36 -2.34
CA ASP A 142 1.22 -14.60 -1.63
C ASP A 142 -0.21 -14.55 -1.04
N PRO A 143 -1.21 -15.10 -1.74
CA PRO A 143 -2.60 -15.08 -1.28
C PRO A 143 -2.83 -15.93 -0.02
N SER A 144 -1.95 -16.90 0.29
CA SER A 144 -2.13 -17.80 1.44
C SER A 144 -1.99 -17.11 2.80
N THR A 145 -1.47 -15.89 2.79
CA THR A 145 -1.29 -15.05 3.98
C THR A 145 -2.42 -14.04 4.20
N PHE A 146 -3.45 -14.05 3.34
CA PHE A 146 -4.60 -13.17 3.44
C PHE A 146 -5.83 -13.94 3.93
N THR A 147 -6.66 -13.24 4.71
CA THR A 147 -8.03 -13.67 4.99
C THR A 147 -8.97 -12.68 4.33
N VAL A 148 -9.84 -13.18 3.44
CA VAL A 148 -10.79 -12.34 2.71
C VAL A 148 -12.17 -12.53 3.31
N VAL A 149 -12.81 -11.41 3.63
CA VAL A 149 -14.17 -11.38 4.18
C VAL A 149 -15.04 -10.58 3.22
N ILE A 150 -16.08 -11.20 2.70
CA ILE A 150 -17.04 -10.58 1.78
C ILE A 150 -18.39 -10.55 2.47
N VAL A 151 -18.99 -9.37 2.61
CA VAL A 151 -20.26 -9.16 3.30
C VAL A 151 -21.17 -8.31 2.42
N GLY A 152 -22.43 -8.70 2.30
CA GLY A 152 -23.42 -7.95 1.55
C GLY A 152 -24.64 -8.78 1.17
N ASN A 153 -25.40 -8.28 0.20
CA ASN A 153 -26.49 -9.03 -0.43
C ASN A 153 -25.90 -9.96 -1.50
N LEU A 154 -25.62 -11.21 -1.11
CA LEU A 154 -24.94 -12.20 -1.94
C LEU A 154 -25.88 -13.36 -2.25
N ASP A 155 -26.01 -13.68 -3.53
CA ASP A 155 -26.61 -14.94 -3.99
C ASP A 155 -25.48 -15.99 -4.11
N PRO A 156 -25.46 -17.06 -3.29
CA PRO A 156 -24.42 -18.08 -3.34
C PRO A 156 -24.25 -18.75 -4.71
N ASP A 157 -25.34 -18.94 -5.46
CA ASP A 157 -25.31 -19.64 -6.75
C ASP A 157 -24.58 -18.82 -7.83
N ILE A 158 -24.54 -17.50 -7.68
CA ILE A 158 -23.83 -16.56 -8.56
C ILE A 158 -22.45 -16.20 -7.97
N THR A 159 -22.38 -15.97 -6.67
CA THR A 159 -21.21 -15.40 -5.99
C THR A 159 -20.09 -16.43 -5.86
N LEU A 160 -20.41 -17.69 -5.53
CA LEU A 160 -19.40 -18.72 -5.30
C LEU A 160 -18.59 -19.03 -6.57
N PRO A 161 -19.20 -19.18 -7.77
CA PRO A 161 -18.44 -19.31 -9.02
C PRO A 161 -17.46 -18.16 -9.27
N LEU A 162 -17.87 -16.91 -9.04
CA LEU A 162 -17.00 -15.74 -9.21
C LEU A 162 -15.83 -15.75 -8.22
N ILE A 163 -16.07 -16.12 -6.96
CA ILE A 163 -15.02 -16.26 -5.95
C ILE A 163 -14.02 -17.34 -6.36
N LEU A 164 -14.49 -18.50 -6.82
CA LEU A 164 -13.60 -19.58 -7.26
C LEU A 164 -12.80 -19.17 -8.49
N GLN A 165 -13.41 -18.42 -9.42
CA GLN A 165 -12.74 -17.92 -10.61
C GLN A 165 -11.65 -16.89 -10.29
N TYR A 166 -11.96 -15.88 -9.47
CA TYR A 166 -11.08 -14.73 -9.27
C TYR A 166 -10.22 -14.81 -8.01
N LEU A 167 -10.70 -15.37 -6.91
CA LEU A 167 -9.86 -15.58 -5.72
C LEU A 167 -9.21 -16.97 -5.75
N GLY A 168 -9.96 -17.99 -6.15
CA GLY A 168 -9.43 -19.35 -6.32
C GLY A 168 -8.48 -19.48 -7.51
N GLY A 169 -8.58 -18.59 -8.50
CA GLY A 169 -7.69 -18.54 -9.67
C GLY A 169 -6.33 -17.87 -9.41
N ILE A 170 -6.12 -17.24 -8.24
CA ILE A 170 -4.86 -16.54 -7.94
C ILE A 170 -3.73 -17.58 -7.82
N PRO A 171 -2.64 -17.46 -8.61
CA PRO A 171 -1.52 -18.38 -8.53
C PRO A 171 -0.89 -18.38 -7.14
N LYS A 172 -0.69 -19.57 -6.57
CA LYS A 172 0.05 -19.73 -5.31
C LYS A 172 1.56 -19.73 -5.60
N PRO A 173 2.38 -18.93 -4.90
CA PRO A 173 3.83 -19.00 -5.04
C PRO A 173 4.38 -20.35 -4.51
N PRO A 174 5.55 -20.81 -5.00
CA PRO A 174 6.13 -22.09 -4.61
C PRO A 174 6.54 -22.15 -3.14
N GLY A 175 6.68 -21.01 -2.47
CA GLY A 175 6.96 -20.88 -1.05
C GLY A 175 6.54 -19.51 -0.52
N PRO A 176 6.67 -19.28 0.80
CA PRO A 176 6.36 -17.99 1.41
C PRO A 176 7.18 -16.87 0.77
N VAL A 177 6.52 -15.78 0.36
CA VAL A 177 7.20 -14.63 -0.27
C VAL A 177 7.82 -13.73 0.80
N LEU A 178 7.08 -13.45 1.87
CA LEU A 178 7.58 -12.71 3.01
C LEU A 178 7.79 -13.67 4.18
N HIS A 179 9.01 -13.69 4.70
CA HIS A 179 9.39 -14.48 5.87
C HIS A 179 9.22 -13.62 7.12
N PHE A 180 8.02 -13.65 7.72
CA PHE A 180 7.79 -13.03 9.02
C PHE A 180 8.08 -14.04 10.11
N ASN A 181 9.14 -13.79 10.87
CA ASN A 181 9.43 -14.53 12.09
C ASN A 181 9.27 -13.58 13.28
N TRP A 182 8.28 -13.86 14.13
CA TRP A 182 7.99 -13.03 15.31
C TRP A 182 9.18 -12.96 16.28
N ASP A 183 9.97 -14.04 16.34
CA ASP A 183 11.15 -14.11 17.21
C ASP A 183 12.29 -13.20 16.73
N ASP A 184 12.28 -12.81 15.45
CA ASP A 184 13.26 -11.90 14.85
C ASP A 184 12.87 -10.42 15.01
N ILE A 185 11.64 -10.14 15.46
CA ILE A 185 11.17 -8.76 15.65
C ILE A 185 11.79 -8.21 16.93
N LYS A 186 12.84 -7.42 16.75
CA LYS A 186 13.37 -6.55 17.80
C LYS A 186 12.53 -5.28 17.85
N GLY A 187 12.02 -4.94 19.03
CA GLY A 187 11.37 -3.65 19.25
C GLY A 187 12.29 -2.51 18.79
N LEU A 188 11.70 -1.52 18.12
CA LEU A 188 12.45 -0.33 17.69
C LEU A 188 13.07 0.33 18.93
N PRO A 189 14.33 0.80 18.87
CA PRO A 189 14.93 1.51 19.98
C PRO A 189 14.15 2.80 20.22
N PHE A 190 13.43 2.87 21.34
CA PHE A 190 12.76 4.08 21.78
C PHE A 190 13.05 4.31 23.26
N SER A 191 13.08 5.58 23.64
CA SER A 191 13.30 6.04 25.00
C SER A 191 12.14 6.92 25.38
N TYR A 192 11.37 6.55 26.41
CA TYR A 192 10.36 7.46 26.94
C TYR A 192 11.02 8.71 27.53
N PRO A 193 10.42 9.90 27.36
CA PRO A 193 10.89 11.09 28.06
C PRO A 193 10.81 10.88 29.57
N THR A 194 11.89 11.16 30.29
CA THR A 194 11.99 10.98 31.74
C THR A 194 11.37 12.13 32.56
N GLY A 195 10.79 13.13 31.89
CA GLY A 195 10.17 14.29 32.52
C GLY A 195 9.24 15.05 31.58
N ILE A 196 8.61 16.11 32.10
CA ILE A 196 7.72 16.99 31.32
C ILE A 196 8.57 17.89 30.44
N ILE A 197 8.36 17.81 29.13
CA ILE A 197 8.96 18.72 28.15
C ILE A 197 7.99 19.90 28.01
N ARG A 198 8.39 21.06 28.56
CA ARG A 198 7.67 22.34 28.42
C ARG A 198 8.19 23.14 27.23
#